data_AF-A0A916WTA3-F1
#
_entry.id   AF-A0A916WTA3-F1
#
_cell.length_a   1.000
_cell.length_b   1.000
_cell.length_c   1.000
_cell.angle_alpha   90.00
_cell.angle_beta   90.00
_cell.angle_gamma   90.00
#
_symmetry.space_group_name_H-M   'P 1'
#
loop_
_entity.id
_entity.type
_entity.pdbx_description
1 polymer ?
#
loop_
_entity_poly.entity_id
_entity_poly.type
_entity_poly.pdbx_seq_one_letter_code
_entity_poly.pdbx_strand_id
1 'polypeptide(L)'
;MPGPTAAPTPTPTAAPDLYVPGGLSWSFAGDIPDAVRPGIRDAMDWAINHTNTLADYRGMVTVTYNAGTPTAEAGYQWRIQFGGAIGRRVALHELAHWLGSGTYSGWRALLAEGRFTGPIATARVKAFEGPDAVLNADGQHFWPYGLNYDREFVDPQRNVAMVAAQRADMGLSDGAAAIAGTRRFVNRSSSLWLDGRGTAPAASATGQDWTVAYADGFVTLAEPGGRRIDSLGATADGAATGLAAASGQPAQQWEMMPTDGGWFLLRNRLTGKCLDNVGELSGGAPIRVWSCGGHPNQQWHLAR
;
A
#
# COMPACT_ATOMS: atom_id res chain seq x y z
N MET A 1 19.58 -41.18 -41.32
CA MET A 1 18.65 -40.44 -40.44
C MET A 1 19.48 -39.48 -39.62
N PRO A 2 19.35 -38.15 -39.77
CA PRO A 2 20.00 -37.23 -38.84
C PRO A 2 19.35 -37.38 -37.46
N GLY A 3 20.18 -37.52 -36.42
CA GLY A 3 19.72 -37.67 -35.04
C GLY A 3 18.98 -36.43 -34.52
N PRO A 4 18.17 -36.56 -33.46
CA PRO A 4 17.43 -35.45 -32.89
C PRO A 4 18.38 -34.33 -32.46
N THR A 5 18.17 -33.13 -32.99
CA THR A 5 18.90 -31.93 -32.62
C THR A 5 18.48 -31.54 -31.19
N ALA A 6 19.45 -31.33 -30.30
CA ALA A 6 19.17 -30.83 -28.96
C ALA A 6 18.42 -29.50 -29.06
N ALA A 7 17.25 -29.40 -28.41
CA ALA A 7 16.54 -28.14 -28.30
C ALA A 7 17.45 -27.12 -27.58
N PRO A 8 17.48 -25.85 -28.01
CA PRO A 8 18.25 -24.83 -27.30
C PRO A 8 17.75 -24.74 -25.86
N THR A 9 18.69 -24.69 -24.90
CA THR A 9 18.38 -24.39 -23.50
C THR A 9 17.62 -23.06 -23.47
N PRO A 10 16.40 -22.99 -22.91
CA PRO A 10 15.68 -21.73 -22.83
C PRO A 10 16.54 -20.75 -22.03
N THR A 11 16.78 -19.57 -22.61
CA THR A 11 17.41 -18.47 -21.90
C THR A 11 16.55 -18.20 -20.66
N PRO A 12 17.11 -18.17 -19.44
CA PRO A 12 16.34 -17.79 -18.27
C PRO A 12 15.75 -16.40 -18.53
N THR A 13 14.41 -16.30 -18.46
CA THR A 13 13.72 -15.01 -18.53
C THR A 13 14.33 -14.10 -17.48
N ALA A 14 14.80 -12.91 -17.88
CA ALA A 14 15.35 -11.95 -16.94
C ALA A 14 14.35 -11.70 -15.80
N ALA A 15 14.85 -11.63 -14.56
CA ALA A 15 14.02 -11.33 -13.41
C ALA A 15 13.27 -9.99 -13.64
N PRO A 16 12.01 -9.88 -13.21
CA PRO A 16 11.24 -8.65 -13.38
C PRO A 16 11.92 -7.47 -12.67
N ASP A 17 11.96 -6.29 -13.31
CA ASP A 17 12.46 -5.06 -12.69
C ASP A 17 11.42 -4.52 -11.70
N LEU A 18 11.48 -5.04 -10.47
CA LEU A 18 10.60 -4.67 -9.37
C LEU A 18 10.93 -3.27 -8.84
N TYR A 19 9.91 -2.47 -8.52
CA TYR A 19 10.10 -1.18 -7.84
C TYR A 19 8.96 -0.84 -6.87
N VAL A 20 9.25 0.05 -5.92
CA VAL A 20 8.26 0.66 -5.04
C VAL A 20 8.15 2.17 -5.32
N PRO A 21 6.98 2.81 -5.09
CA PRO A 21 6.83 4.25 -5.29
C PRO A 21 7.79 5.09 -4.44
N GLY A 22 7.90 4.77 -3.15
CA GLY A 22 8.65 5.55 -2.17
C GLY A 22 10.15 5.31 -2.14
N GLY A 23 10.82 6.16 -1.36
CA GLY A 23 12.24 6.01 -1.04
C GLY A 23 12.59 6.69 0.28
N LEU A 24 11.69 6.63 1.26
CA LEU A 24 12.06 6.89 2.64
C LEU A 24 13.11 5.87 3.07
N SER A 25 14.11 6.35 3.79
CA SER A 25 15.07 5.52 4.49
C SER A 25 15.06 5.91 5.97
N TRP A 26 15.73 5.11 6.80
CA TRP A 26 15.88 5.43 8.21
C TRP A 26 17.25 4.98 8.73
N SER A 27 17.69 5.62 9.81
CA SER A 27 18.92 5.25 10.52
C SER A 27 18.80 5.52 12.01
N PHE A 28 19.55 4.77 12.81
CA PHE A 28 19.72 5.09 14.22
C PHE A 28 20.65 6.30 14.38
N ALA A 29 20.31 7.16 15.34
CA ALA A 29 21.21 8.18 15.85
C ALA A 29 21.41 8.00 17.36
N GLY A 30 22.66 8.11 17.79
CA GLY A 30 23.06 7.88 19.18
C GLY A 30 23.03 6.41 19.58
N ASP A 31 23.28 6.17 20.87
CA ASP A 31 23.36 4.84 21.43
C ASP A 31 21.96 4.26 21.70
N ILE A 32 21.64 3.17 21.02
CA ILE A 32 20.41 2.42 21.23
C ILE A 32 20.75 1.17 22.06
N PRO A 33 20.18 1.01 23.27
CA PRO A 33 20.43 -0.16 24.10
C PRO A 33 20.11 -1.46 23.37
N ASP A 34 20.96 -2.46 23.54
CA ASP A 34 20.83 -3.75 22.82
C ASP A 34 19.51 -4.46 23.11
N ALA A 35 18.94 -4.24 24.30
CA ALA A 35 17.66 -4.82 24.70
C ALA A 35 16.47 -4.32 23.84
N VAL A 36 16.52 -3.09 23.33
CA VAL A 36 15.40 -2.48 22.58
C VAL A 36 15.69 -2.38 21.07
N ARG A 37 16.97 -2.41 20.68
CA ARG A 37 17.43 -2.23 19.31
C ARG A 37 16.73 -3.15 18.28
N PRO A 38 16.56 -4.47 18.53
CA PRO A 38 15.89 -5.35 17.55
C PRO A 38 14.42 -4.99 17.33
N GLY A 39 13.71 -4.61 18.40
CA GLY A 39 12.30 -4.24 18.32
C GLY A 39 12.08 -2.93 17.54
N ILE A 40 12.96 -1.94 17.75
CA ILE A 40 12.89 -0.68 16.98
C ILE A 40 13.23 -0.94 15.50
N ARG A 41 14.23 -1.80 15.23
CA ARG A 41 14.59 -2.17 13.85
C ARG A 41 13.43 -2.83 13.12
N ASP A 42 12.80 -3.85 13.71
CA ASP A 42 11.61 -4.50 13.11
C ASP A 42 10.49 -3.49 12.84
N ALA A 43 10.21 -2.61 13.81
CA ALA A 43 9.16 -1.61 13.70
C ALA A 43 9.41 -0.60 12.57
N MET A 44 10.65 -0.08 12.48
CA MET A 44 11.02 0.92 11.48
C MET A 44 11.20 0.32 10.08
N ASP A 45 11.83 -0.85 9.96
CA ASP A 45 11.96 -1.55 8.67
C ASP A 45 10.57 -1.84 8.10
N TRP A 46 9.64 -2.31 8.93
CA TRP A 46 8.26 -2.53 8.51
C TRP A 46 7.54 -1.23 8.15
N ALA A 47 7.58 -0.19 8.98
CA ALA A 47 6.83 1.05 8.73
C ALA A 47 7.32 1.78 7.46
N ILE A 48 8.64 1.77 7.22
CA ILE A 48 9.25 2.35 6.01
C ILE A 48 8.89 1.52 4.78
N ASN A 49 8.97 0.19 4.85
CA ASN A 49 8.58 -0.67 3.73
C ASN A 49 7.09 -0.53 3.40
N HIS A 50 6.23 -0.54 4.41
CA HIS A 50 4.78 -0.37 4.28
C HIS A 50 4.43 0.97 3.63
N THR A 51 5.05 2.06 4.09
CA THR A 51 4.83 3.40 3.53
C THR A 51 5.38 3.53 2.11
N ASN A 52 6.60 3.06 1.85
CA ASN A 52 7.22 3.16 0.52
C ASN A 52 6.47 2.35 -0.54
N THR A 53 5.80 1.27 -0.15
CA THR A 53 4.94 0.48 -1.06
C THR A 53 3.74 1.28 -1.57
N LEU A 54 3.27 2.25 -0.77
CA LEU A 54 2.03 2.98 -1.02
C LEU A 54 2.21 4.45 -1.41
N ALA A 55 3.35 5.07 -1.13
CA ALA A 55 3.51 6.50 -1.32
C ALA A 55 4.94 6.92 -1.70
N ASP A 56 5.05 7.87 -2.63
CA ASP A 56 6.31 8.48 -3.06
C ASP A 56 6.78 9.57 -2.07
N TYR A 57 7.20 9.13 -0.89
CA TYR A 57 7.91 10.00 0.06
C TYR A 57 9.41 9.75 -0.02
N ARG A 58 10.18 10.82 0.21
CA ARG A 58 11.65 10.82 0.19
C ARG A 58 12.16 11.50 1.46
N GLY A 59 13.30 11.03 1.94
CA GLY A 59 13.94 11.56 3.14
C GLY A 59 14.51 10.45 4.02
N MET A 60 15.33 10.84 4.99
CA MET A 60 15.95 9.93 5.95
C MET A 60 15.40 10.20 7.34
N VAL A 61 14.64 9.26 7.88
CA VAL A 61 14.08 9.32 9.23
C VAL A 61 15.18 8.95 10.23
N THR A 62 15.52 9.89 11.10
CA THR A 62 16.48 9.63 12.18
C THR A 62 15.75 9.08 13.40
N VAL A 63 16.27 7.99 13.97
CA VAL A 63 15.63 7.27 15.08
C VAL A 63 16.50 7.28 16.33
N THR A 64 15.96 7.73 17.45
CA THR A 64 16.64 7.74 18.76
C THR A 64 15.84 6.94 19.80
N TYR A 65 16.43 6.73 20.98
CA TYR A 65 15.76 6.10 22.13
C TYR A 65 16.00 6.90 23.42
N ASN A 66 14.95 7.06 24.22
CA ASN A 66 15.03 7.64 25.57
C ASN A 66 14.06 6.90 26.49
N ALA A 67 14.58 6.26 27.55
CA ALA A 67 13.77 5.54 28.54
C ALA A 67 12.82 6.45 29.33
N GLY A 68 13.08 7.77 29.36
CA GLY A 68 12.19 8.76 29.97
C GLY A 68 10.98 9.14 29.10
N THR A 69 10.95 8.77 27.82
CA THR A 69 9.79 8.99 26.95
C THR A 69 8.74 7.92 27.26
N PRO A 70 7.50 8.27 27.67
CA PRO A 70 6.50 7.28 28.07
C PRO A 70 6.11 6.28 26.96
N THR A 71 6.02 6.75 25.72
CA THR A 71 5.64 5.95 24.55
C THR A 71 6.69 6.08 23.44
N ALA A 72 6.44 6.96 22.48
CA ALA A 72 7.35 7.46 21.47
C ALA A 72 6.90 8.89 21.11
N GLU A 73 7.75 9.63 20.40
CA GLU A 73 7.43 10.98 19.96
C GLU A 73 8.11 11.30 18.63
N ALA A 74 7.44 12.08 17.79
CA ALA A 74 7.98 12.57 16.55
C ALA A 74 7.48 13.99 16.23
N GLY A 75 8.27 14.69 15.42
CA GLY A 75 7.94 16.00 14.87
C GLY A 75 8.16 16.02 13.36
N TYR A 76 7.50 16.94 12.68
CA TYR A 76 7.60 17.07 11.22
C TYR A 76 9.06 17.14 10.76
N GLN A 77 9.47 16.13 9.99
CA GLN A 77 10.83 15.98 9.42
C GLN A 77 12.00 16.10 10.41
N TRP A 78 11.75 15.81 11.69
CA TRP A 78 12.80 15.80 12.72
C TRP A 78 13.27 14.36 12.99
N ARG A 79 13.18 13.89 14.24
CA ARG A 79 13.46 12.50 14.62
C ARG A 79 12.18 11.79 15.06
N ILE A 80 12.23 10.45 15.03
CA ILE A 80 11.34 9.60 15.82
C ILE A 80 12.13 9.12 17.03
N GLN A 81 11.66 9.41 18.24
CA GLN A 81 12.27 8.96 19.48
C GLN A 81 11.37 7.90 20.12
N PHE A 82 11.86 6.67 20.20
CA PHE A 82 11.18 5.61 20.94
C PHE A 82 11.46 5.73 22.44
N GLY A 83 10.52 5.24 23.24
CA GLY A 83 10.61 5.13 24.69
C GLY A 83 9.91 3.87 25.18
N GLY A 84 8.96 4.00 26.11
CA GLY A 84 8.26 2.88 26.74
C GLY A 84 7.37 2.05 25.81
N ALA A 85 7.04 2.53 24.61
CA ALA A 85 6.26 1.79 23.61
C ALA A 85 7.07 1.57 22.33
N ILE A 86 7.28 0.31 21.95
CA ILE A 86 8.01 -0.09 20.76
C ILE A 86 7.19 -1.12 19.99
N GLY A 87 6.93 -0.86 18.72
CA GLY A 87 6.20 -1.78 17.84
C GLY A 87 5.84 -1.16 16.51
N ARG A 88 5.45 -1.99 15.54
CA ARG A 88 5.12 -1.59 14.15
C ARG A 88 4.04 -0.50 14.08
N ARG A 89 2.99 -0.62 14.91
CA ARG A 89 1.96 0.42 15.02
C ARG A 89 2.54 1.74 15.52
N VAL A 90 3.35 1.71 16.59
CA VAL A 90 4.01 2.92 17.14
C VAL A 90 4.84 3.57 16.04
N ALA A 91 5.69 2.81 15.34
CA ALA A 91 6.53 3.34 14.28
C ALA A 91 5.73 4.00 13.16
N LEU A 92 4.62 3.38 12.72
CA LEU A 92 3.78 3.96 11.66
C LEU A 92 3.02 5.20 12.14
N HIS A 93 2.55 5.21 13.39
CA HIS A 93 1.94 6.38 14.03
C HIS A 93 2.93 7.56 14.12
N GLU A 94 4.13 7.32 14.64
CA GLU A 94 5.17 8.36 14.71
C GLU A 94 5.65 8.79 13.32
N LEU A 95 5.65 7.90 12.34
CA LEU A 95 5.94 8.24 10.95
C LEU A 95 4.85 9.16 10.36
N ALA A 96 3.57 9.02 10.75
CA ALA A 96 2.52 9.96 10.38
C ALA A 96 2.81 11.37 10.92
N HIS A 97 3.26 11.47 12.16
CA HIS A 97 3.74 12.73 12.75
C HIS A 97 4.99 13.27 12.05
N TRP A 98 5.95 12.43 11.71
CA TRP A 98 7.14 12.84 10.95
C TRP A 98 6.76 13.36 9.56
N LEU A 99 5.72 12.78 8.95
CA LEU A 99 5.11 13.20 7.69
C LEU A 99 4.15 14.40 7.83
N GLY A 100 3.89 14.88 9.04
CA GLY A 100 3.25 16.18 9.28
C GLY A 100 1.85 16.15 9.87
N SER A 101 1.20 14.99 10.01
CA SER A 101 -0.06 14.90 10.74
C SER A 101 0.16 15.37 12.19
N GLY A 102 -0.62 16.33 12.69
CA GLY A 102 -0.47 16.88 14.04
C GLY A 102 0.71 17.82 14.30
N THR A 103 1.76 17.77 13.48
CA THR A 103 3.05 18.42 13.78
C THR A 103 3.47 19.45 12.73
N TYR A 104 2.90 19.38 11.52
CA TYR A 104 3.10 20.40 10.51
C TYR A 104 2.26 21.63 10.81
N SER A 105 2.79 22.82 10.53
CA SER A 105 2.13 24.09 10.86
C SER A 105 0.75 24.25 10.19
N GLY A 106 0.53 23.61 9.03
CA GLY A 106 -0.75 23.58 8.33
C GLY A 106 -1.86 22.82 9.08
N TRP A 107 -1.53 21.96 10.04
CA TRP A 107 -2.51 21.09 10.72
C TRP A 107 -3.62 21.89 11.40
N ARG A 108 -3.26 22.87 12.24
CA ARG A 108 -4.21 23.60 13.07
C ARG A 108 -5.19 24.46 12.25
N ALA A 109 -4.80 24.86 11.05
CA ALA A 109 -5.66 25.64 10.15
C ALA A 109 -6.83 24.81 9.58
N LEU A 110 -6.71 23.48 9.62
CA LEU A 110 -7.72 22.54 9.14
C LEU A 110 -8.48 21.87 10.29
N LEU A 111 -8.36 22.39 11.52
CA LEU A 111 -9.14 21.89 12.65
C LEU A 111 -10.34 22.78 12.91
N ALA A 112 -11.53 22.20 12.92
CA ALA A 112 -12.75 22.86 13.39
C ALA A 112 -13.67 21.84 14.08
N GLU A 113 -14.24 22.24 15.21
CA GLU A 113 -15.25 21.43 15.93
C GLU A 113 -14.80 19.99 16.26
N GLY A 114 -13.52 19.80 16.59
CA GLY A 114 -12.95 18.49 16.90
C GLY A 114 -12.74 17.58 15.68
N ARG A 115 -12.67 18.17 14.48
CA ARG A 115 -12.52 17.46 13.20
C ARG A 115 -11.40 18.06 12.36
N PHE A 116 -10.78 17.21 11.53
CA PHE A 116 -9.92 17.67 10.44
C PHE A 116 -10.80 17.91 9.22
N THR A 117 -10.87 19.15 8.74
CA THR A 117 -11.82 19.61 7.72
C THR A 117 -11.24 19.69 6.31
N GLY A 118 -10.04 19.16 6.10
CA GLY A 118 -9.43 19.08 4.77
C GLY A 118 -10.32 18.26 3.80
N PRO A 119 -10.64 18.79 2.60
CA PRO A 119 -11.59 18.15 1.69
C PRO A 119 -11.09 16.80 1.16
N ILE A 120 -9.79 16.63 0.93
CA ILE A 120 -9.22 15.38 0.39
C ILE A 120 -9.27 14.29 1.46
N ALA A 121 -8.85 14.59 2.69
CA ALA A 121 -8.91 13.65 3.81
C ALA A 121 -10.35 13.30 4.18
N THR A 122 -11.27 14.27 4.13
CA THR A 122 -12.70 14.05 4.37
C THR A 122 -13.31 13.13 3.30
N ALA A 123 -12.99 13.32 2.02
CA ALA A 123 -13.45 12.42 0.96
C ALA A 123 -12.90 10.99 1.16
N ARG A 124 -11.63 10.88 1.56
CA ARG A 124 -10.95 9.58 1.75
C ARG A 124 -11.52 8.78 2.90
N VAL A 125 -11.77 9.39 4.07
CA VAL A 125 -12.40 8.66 5.18
C VAL A 125 -13.81 8.20 4.81
N LYS A 126 -14.57 9.00 4.05
CA LYS A 126 -15.90 8.62 3.57
C LYS A 126 -15.86 7.49 2.56
N ALA A 127 -14.79 7.40 1.77
CA ALA A 127 -14.62 6.28 0.87
C ALA A 127 -14.36 4.95 1.62
N PHE A 128 -13.69 5.02 2.77
CA PHE A 128 -13.42 3.86 3.62
C PHE A 128 -14.61 3.43 4.47
N GLU A 129 -15.31 4.40 5.07
CA GLU A 129 -16.30 4.16 6.13
C GLU A 129 -17.76 4.40 5.70
N GLY A 130 -17.97 5.04 4.55
CA GLY A 130 -19.28 5.45 4.06
C GLY A 130 -19.53 6.97 4.15
N PRO A 131 -20.62 7.45 3.54
CA PRO A 131 -20.85 8.88 3.29
C PRO A 131 -20.97 9.75 4.55
N ASP A 132 -21.39 9.16 5.66
CA ASP A 132 -21.61 9.84 6.95
C ASP A 132 -20.37 9.87 7.83
N ALA A 133 -19.27 9.26 7.39
CA ALA A 133 -18.04 9.21 8.16
C ALA A 133 -17.42 10.59 8.37
N VAL A 134 -16.84 10.75 9.55
CA VAL A 134 -16.15 11.96 9.97
C VAL A 134 -14.70 11.65 10.33
N LEU A 135 -13.81 12.56 9.97
CA LEU A 135 -12.41 12.54 10.40
C LEU A 135 -12.28 13.41 11.64
N ASN A 136 -12.34 12.79 12.80
CA ASN A 136 -12.12 13.49 14.06
C ASN A 136 -10.63 13.79 14.21
N ALA A 137 -10.32 14.91 14.86
CA ALA A 137 -8.95 15.29 15.15
C ALA A 137 -8.88 16.28 16.32
N ASP A 138 -7.76 16.23 17.03
CA ASP A 138 -7.38 17.20 18.03
C ASP A 138 -6.11 17.96 17.61
N GLY A 139 -5.47 18.64 18.56
CA GLY A 139 -4.25 19.40 18.31
C GLY A 139 -3.08 18.60 17.73
N GLN A 140 -3.12 17.26 17.83
CA GLN A 140 -2.02 16.38 17.43
C GLN A 140 -2.51 15.10 16.72
N HIS A 141 -3.59 14.48 17.18
CA HIS A 141 -4.03 13.16 16.70
C HIS A 141 -5.29 13.24 15.84
N PHE A 142 -5.57 12.17 15.10
CA PHE A 142 -6.80 11.99 14.36
C PHE A 142 -7.37 10.58 14.52
N TRP A 143 -8.66 10.42 14.26
CA TRP A 143 -9.32 9.11 14.21
C TRP A 143 -10.56 9.18 13.31
N PRO A 144 -10.90 8.09 12.59
CA PRO A 144 -10.25 6.77 12.57
C PRO A 144 -8.88 6.76 11.86
N TYR A 145 -8.18 5.64 11.93
CA TYR A 145 -6.89 5.38 11.24
C TYR A 145 -5.67 6.16 11.71
N GLY A 146 -5.76 6.90 12.83
CA GLY A 146 -4.60 7.56 13.44
C GLY A 146 -3.64 6.61 14.16
N LEU A 147 -4.07 5.38 14.47
CA LEU A 147 -3.25 4.37 15.16
C LEU A 147 -2.82 4.80 16.58
N ASN A 148 -3.70 5.51 17.27
CA ASN A 148 -3.55 5.99 18.64
C ASN A 148 -3.57 4.84 19.65
N TYR A 149 -4.25 3.73 19.32
CA TYR A 149 -4.34 2.54 20.16
C TYR A 149 -4.05 1.25 19.39
N ASP A 150 -3.53 0.22 20.07
CA ASP A 150 -3.20 -1.08 19.46
C ASP A 150 -4.38 -1.74 18.73
N ARG A 151 -5.60 -1.58 19.27
CA ARG A 151 -6.83 -2.09 18.65
C ARG A 151 -7.15 -1.51 17.27
N GLU A 152 -6.54 -0.38 16.90
CA GLU A 152 -6.76 0.28 15.61
C GLU A 152 -5.84 -0.29 14.50
N PHE A 153 -4.89 -1.16 14.85
CA PHE A 153 -3.90 -1.71 13.91
C PHE A 153 -4.43 -2.91 13.12
N VAL A 154 -5.52 -2.69 12.38
CA VAL A 154 -6.17 -3.71 11.54
C VAL A 154 -5.98 -3.44 10.05
N ASP A 155 -6.09 -2.18 9.62
CA ASP A 155 -5.92 -1.73 8.23
C ASP A 155 -4.84 -0.62 8.14
N PRO A 156 -3.56 -0.93 8.41
CA PRO A 156 -2.51 0.09 8.46
C PRO A 156 -2.26 0.81 7.14
N GLN A 157 -2.62 0.22 5.99
CA GLN A 157 -2.57 0.88 4.69
C GLN A 157 -3.46 2.14 4.64
N ARG A 158 -4.57 2.14 5.40
CA ARG A 158 -5.48 3.30 5.47
C ARG A 158 -4.87 4.44 6.25
N ASN A 159 -3.99 4.18 7.23
CA ASN A 159 -3.21 5.25 7.86
C ASN A 159 -2.35 5.99 6.83
N VAL A 160 -1.58 5.27 6.01
CA VAL A 160 -0.75 5.90 4.95
C VAL A 160 -1.60 6.70 3.97
N ALA A 161 -2.75 6.15 3.55
CA ALA A 161 -3.67 6.83 2.65
C ALA A 161 -4.25 8.11 3.28
N MET A 162 -4.63 8.08 4.57
CA MET A 162 -5.13 9.25 5.30
C MET A 162 -4.05 10.32 5.49
N VAL A 163 -2.82 9.93 5.86
CA VAL A 163 -1.68 10.84 6.00
C VAL A 163 -1.36 11.52 4.68
N ALA A 164 -1.41 10.79 3.56
CA ALA A 164 -1.22 11.37 2.24
C ALA A 164 -2.30 12.41 1.88
N ALA A 165 -3.55 12.18 2.28
CA ALA A 165 -4.64 13.12 2.08
C ALA A 165 -4.47 14.39 2.92
N GLN A 166 -4.13 14.23 4.20
CA GLN A 166 -3.89 15.33 5.13
C GLN A 166 -2.75 16.21 4.64
N ARG A 167 -1.66 15.59 4.14
CA ARG A 167 -0.55 16.31 3.52
C ARG A 167 -1.03 17.15 2.34
N ALA A 168 -1.83 16.57 1.45
CA ALA A 168 -2.40 17.28 0.31
C ALA A 168 -3.26 18.49 0.73
N ASP A 169 -4.13 18.30 1.71
CA ASP A 169 -4.97 19.38 2.25
C ASP A 169 -4.13 20.49 2.91
N MET A 170 -2.99 20.14 3.52
CA MET A 170 -2.04 21.09 4.09
C MET A 170 -1.09 21.73 3.05
N GLY A 171 -1.31 21.50 1.75
CA GLY A 171 -0.50 22.08 0.67
C GLY A 171 0.83 21.36 0.39
N LEU A 172 1.00 20.15 0.94
CA LEU A 172 2.13 19.26 0.65
C LEU A 172 1.73 18.23 -0.43
N SER A 173 2.66 17.38 -0.87
CA SER A 173 2.36 16.33 -1.84
C SER A 173 1.50 15.19 -1.26
N ASP A 174 0.49 14.75 -2.03
CA ASP A 174 -0.15 13.44 -1.87
C ASP A 174 0.79 12.37 -2.44
N GLY A 175 1.60 11.75 -1.59
CA GLY A 175 2.55 10.72 -2.02
C GLY A 175 1.86 9.49 -2.62
N ALA A 176 0.63 9.19 -2.22
CA ALA A 176 -0.09 7.99 -2.69
C ALA A 176 -0.60 8.13 -4.13
N ALA A 177 -0.77 9.36 -4.62
CA ALA A 177 -1.09 9.62 -6.02
C ALA A 177 -0.03 9.06 -6.99
N ALA A 178 1.21 8.86 -6.54
CA ALA A 178 2.29 8.28 -7.35
C ALA A 178 2.05 6.82 -7.75
N ILE A 179 1.07 6.12 -7.16
CA ILE A 179 0.66 4.80 -7.62
C ILE A 179 0.06 4.87 -9.04
N ALA A 180 -0.58 5.98 -9.40
CA ALA A 180 -1.25 6.16 -10.69
C ALA A 180 -0.26 6.30 -11.87
N GLY A 181 -0.71 5.90 -13.06
CA GLY A 181 0.05 5.91 -14.30
C GLY A 181 0.07 4.54 -14.97
N THR A 182 0.93 4.37 -15.97
CA THR A 182 1.13 3.06 -16.61
C THR A 182 1.93 2.16 -15.66
N ARG A 183 1.36 1.00 -15.31
CA ARG A 183 1.94 0.04 -14.37
C ARG A 183 1.87 -1.37 -14.93
N ARG A 184 2.77 -2.20 -14.42
CA ARG A 184 2.72 -3.65 -14.58
C ARG A 184 2.75 -4.29 -13.20
N PHE A 185 2.14 -5.46 -13.08
CA PHE A 185 2.02 -6.20 -11.83
C PHE A 185 2.54 -7.61 -12.03
N VAL A 186 3.45 -8.03 -11.18
CA VAL A 186 3.97 -9.41 -11.18
C VAL A 186 3.55 -10.13 -9.90
N ASN A 187 3.21 -11.40 -10.03
CA ASN A 187 2.76 -12.25 -8.93
C ASN A 187 3.95 -12.92 -8.23
N ARG A 188 3.91 -13.00 -6.88
CA ARG A 188 5.03 -13.50 -6.08
C ARG A 188 5.31 -14.98 -6.27
N SER A 189 4.28 -15.82 -6.41
CA SER A 189 4.47 -17.28 -6.48
C SER A 189 4.92 -17.73 -7.85
N SER A 190 4.40 -17.12 -8.91
CA SER A 190 4.59 -17.57 -10.29
C SER A 190 5.60 -16.75 -11.09
N SER A 191 5.92 -15.53 -10.64
CA SER A 191 6.63 -14.53 -11.45
C SER A 191 5.93 -14.20 -12.79
N LEU A 192 4.64 -14.55 -12.91
CA LEU A 192 3.80 -14.21 -14.06
C LEU A 192 3.16 -12.83 -13.84
N TRP A 193 2.79 -12.19 -14.95
CA TRP A 193 2.34 -10.80 -14.96
C TRP A 193 0.84 -10.73 -15.11
N LEU A 194 0.16 -9.86 -14.36
CA LEU A 194 -1.28 -9.64 -14.53
C LEU A 194 -1.58 -9.12 -15.95
N ASP A 195 -2.47 -9.77 -16.70
CA ASP A 195 -2.86 -9.30 -18.05
C ASP A 195 -4.34 -8.94 -18.20
N GLY A 196 -4.59 -8.11 -19.22
CA GLY A 196 -5.90 -7.70 -19.72
C GLY A 196 -6.70 -8.82 -20.40
N ARG A 197 -6.51 -10.08 -20.01
CA ARG A 197 -7.42 -11.20 -20.31
C ARG A 197 -7.95 -11.87 -19.04
N GLY A 198 -7.61 -11.32 -17.86
CA GLY A 198 -7.87 -11.98 -16.59
C GLY A 198 -6.98 -13.21 -16.42
N THR A 199 -5.77 -13.19 -16.99
CA THR A 199 -4.78 -14.25 -16.86
C THR A 199 -3.41 -13.74 -16.40
N ALA A 200 -2.45 -14.64 -16.20
CA ALA A 200 -1.06 -14.28 -15.92
C ALA A 200 -0.07 -14.85 -16.96
N PRO A 201 0.33 -14.14 -18.03
CA PRO A 201 1.31 -14.62 -19.01
C PRO A 201 2.77 -14.26 -18.69
N ALA A 202 3.70 -14.80 -19.49
CA ALA A 202 5.14 -14.51 -19.43
C ALA A 202 5.46 -13.06 -19.84
N ALA A 203 6.59 -12.51 -19.40
CA ALA A 203 6.99 -11.09 -19.59
C ALA A 203 7.03 -10.60 -21.05
N SER A 204 7.10 -11.50 -22.03
CA SER A 204 7.12 -11.18 -23.46
C SER A 204 5.74 -11.02 -24.09
N ALA A 205 4.65 -11.26 -23.34
CA ALA A 205 3.28 -11.14 -23.83
C ALA A 205 2.80 -9.68 -23.87
N THR A 206 1.89 -9.39 -24.79
CA THR A 206 1.24 -8.08 -24.89
C THR A 206 0.05 -7.98 -23.93
N GLY A 207 -0.35 -6.76 -23.55
CA GLY A 207 -1.53 -6.54 -22.69
C GLY A 207 -1.26 -6.65 -21.19
N GLN A 208 -0.01 -6.50 -20.77
CA GLN A 208 0.42 -6.47 -19.36
C GLN A 208 0.56 -5.03 -18.81
N ASP A 209 0.40 -4.04 -19.69
CA ASP A 209 0.38 -2.61 -19.33
C ASP A 209 -1.02 -2.20 -18.89
N TRP A 210 -1.12 -1.74 -17.64
CA TRP A 210 -2.34 -1.24 -17.04
C TRP A 210 -2.26 0.27 -16.85
N THR A 211 -3.29 0.98 -17.28
CA THR A 211 -3.51 2.36 -16.85
C THR A 211 -4.12 2.32 -15.45
N VAL A 212 -3.32 2.65 -14.44
CA VAL A 212 -3.73 2.70 -13.04
C VAL A 212 -4.18 4.11 -12.71
N ALA A 213 -5.41 4.25 -12.23
CA ALA A 213 -5.88 5.49 -11.58
C ALA A 213 -5.93 5.28 -10.07
N TYR A 214 -5.67 6.35 -9.31
CA TYR A 214 -5.76 6.38 -7.85
C TYR A 214 -6.76 7.44 -7.43
N ALA A 215 -7.73 7.06 -6.61
CA ALA A 215 -8.72 7.98 -6.04
C ALA A 215 -9.18 7.45 -4.68
N ASP A 216 -9.25 8.34 -3.69
CA ASP A 216 -9.81 8.06 -2.36
C ASP A 216 -9.29 6.79 -1.67
N GLY A 217 -8.00 6.47 -1.85
CA GLY A 217 -7.38 5.29 -1.25
C GLY A 217 -7.48 4.00 -2.07
N PHE A 218 -8.12 4.04 -3.23
CA PHE A 218 -8.32 2.87 -4.10
C PHE A 218 -7.69 3.07 -5.46
N VAL A 219 -7.26 1.96 -6.06
CA VAL A 219 -6.80 1.90 -7.44
C VAL A 219 -7.85 1.26 -8.35
N THR A 220 -7.91 1.73 -9.59
CA THR A 220 -8.57 1.02 -10.69
C THR A 220 -7.54 0.69 -11.74
N LEU A 221 -7.55 -0.54 -12.27
CA LEU A 221 -6.61 -0.99 -13.28
C LEU A 221 -7.38 -1.15 -14.59
N ALA A 222 -7.05 -0.33 -15.60
CA ALA A 222 -7.65 -0.41 -16.93
C ALA A 222 -6.66 -0.99 -17.96
N GLU A 223 -7.10 -1.97 -18.73
CA GLU A 223 -6.34 -2.48 -19.89
C GLU A 223 -6.34 -1.43 -21.03
N PRO A 224 -5.45 -1.53 -22.04
CA PRO A 224 -5.32 -0.50 -23.09
C PRO A 224 -6.63 -0.13 -23.82
N GLY A 225 -7.58 -1.05 -23.93
CA GLY A 225 -8.94 -0.85 -24.46
C GLY A 225 -9.93 -0.20 -23.48
N GLY A 226 -9.48 0.20 -22.28
CA GLY A 226 -10.24 0.98 -21.30
C GLY A 226 -11.15 0.17 -20.37
N ARG A 227 -11.27 -1.15 -20.54
CA ARG A 227 -11.98 -2.02 -19.59
C ARG A 227 -11.18 -2.19 -18.31
N ARG A 228 -11.87 -2.36 -17.19
CA ARG A 228 -11.25 -2.47 -15.86
C ARG A 228 -11.35 -3.88 -15.33
N ILE A 229 -10.34 -4.30 -14.56
CA ILE A 229 -10.44 -5.53 -13.79
C ILE A 229 -11.53 -5.38 -12.72
N ASP A 230 -12.47 -6.33 -12.74
CA ASP A 230 -13.73 -6.27 -12.03
C ASP A 230 -13.93 -7.57 -11.24
N SER A 231 -14.36 -7.46 -9.98
CA SER A 231 -14.73 -8.64 -9.18
C SER A 231 -16.06 -9.25 -9.61
N LEU A 232 -16.81 -8.59 -10.49
CA LEU A 232 -18.16 -8.95 -10.94
C LEU A 232 -19.15 -9.08 -9.78
N GLY A 233 -18.86 -8.44 -8.65
CA GLY A 233 -19.62 -8.58 -7.40
C GLY A 233 -19.45 -9.94 -6.71
N ALA A 234 -18.42 -10.72 -7.07
CA ALA A 234 -18.28 -12.08 -6.60
C ALA A 234 -17.90 -12.19 -5.12
N THR A 235 -18.74 -12.86 -4.34
CA THR A 235 -18.59 -13.07 -2.89
C THR A 235 -18.16 -14.49 -2.49
N ALA A 236 -18.07 -15.43 -3.45
CA ALA A 236 -17.55 -16.77 -3.23
C ALA A 236 -16.04 -16.84 -3.46
N ASP A 237 -15.34 -17.68 -2.68
CA ASP A 237 -13.93 -17.97 -2.92
C ASP A 237 -13.74 -18.77 -4.21
N GLY A 238 -12.70 -18.41 -4.97
CA GLY A 238 -12.41 -19.03 -6.26
C GLY A 238 -13.34 -18.57 -7.37
N ALA A 239 -14.12 -17.51 -7.18
CA ALA A 239 -14.88 -16.91 -8.28
C ALA A 239 -13.94 -16.15 -9.24
N ALA A 240 -14.26 -16.18 -10.54
CA ALA A 240 -13.46 -15.51 -11.55
C ALA A 240 -13.59 -13.99 -11.44
N THR A 241 -12.50 -13.27 -11.72
CA THR A 241 -12.59 -11.85 -12.09
C THR A 241 -12.95 -11.73 -13.57
N GLY A 242 -13.26 -10.50 -14.01
CA GLY A 242 -13.50 -10.21 -15.41
C GLY A 242 -12.99 -8.83 -15.81
N LEU A 243 -13.13 -8.52 -17.10
CA LEU A 243 -12.93 -7.18 -17.64
C LEU A 243 -14.25 -6.60 -18.05
N ALA A 244 -14.64 -5.51 -17.39
CA ALA A 244 -15.89 -4.82 -17.64
C ALA A 244 -15.64 -3.39 -18.12
N ALA A 245 -16.63 -2.79 -18.77
CA ALA A 245 -16.58 -1.37 -19.12
C ALA A 245 -16.32 -0.53 -17.87
N ALA A 246 -15.52 0.52 -18.01
CA ALA A 246 -15.19 1.39 -16.89
C ALA A 246 -16.46 1.97 -16.26
N SER A 247 -16.58 1.81 -14.95
CA SER A 247 -17.67 2.34 -14.15
C SER A 247 -17.14 2.92 -12.83
N GLY A 248 -17.99 3.60 -12.08
CA GLY A 248 -17.69 4.06 -10.72
C GLY A 248 -17.93 3.01 -9.64
N GLN A 249 -18.25 1.76 -10.01
CA GLN A 249 -18.69 0.74 -9.05
C GLN A 249 -17.54 0.28 -8.14
N PRO A 250 -17.80 0.03 -6.84
CA PRO A 250 -16.80 -0.51 -5.92
C PRO A 250 -16.21 -1.87 -6.35
N ALA A 251 -16.90 -2.61 -7.22
CA ALA A 251 -16.41 -3.88 -7.77
C ALA A 251 -15.15 -3.73 -8.64
N GLN A 252 -14.87 -2.54 -9.16
CA GLN A 252 -13.69 -2.22 -9.99
C GLN A 252 -12.58 -1.51 -9.20
N GLN A 253 -12.76 -1.33 -7.89
CA GLN A 253 -11.88 -0.56 -7.03
C GLN A 253 -11.15 -1.49 -6.07
N TRP A 254 -9.83 -1.32 -5.98
CA TRP A 254 -8.95 -2.23 -5.26
C TRP A 254 -8.09 -1.44 -4.27
N GLU A 255 -8.00 -1.94 -3.05
CA GLU A 255 -7.15 -1.41 -2.00
C GLU A 255 -5.83 -2.17 -1.99
N MET A 256 -4.71 -1.46 -2.08
CA MET A 256 -3.37 -2.05 -1.96
C MET A 256 -3.05 -2.25 -0.48
N MET A 257 -2.80 -3.50 -0.08
CA MET A 257 -2.45 -3.86 1.30
C MET A 257 -1.02 -4.42 1.33
N PRO A 258 -0.01 -3.63 1.73
CA PRO A 258 1.39 -4.08 1.76
C PRO A 258 1.59 -5.28 2.67
N THR A 259 2.53 -6.14 2.28
CA THR A 259 3.00 -7.27 3.08
C THR A 259 4.44 -7.01 3.54
N ASP A 260 5.41 -7.38 2.73
CA ASP A 260 6.85 -7.23 2.97
C ASP A 260 7.57 -6.94 1.64
N GLY A 261 8.70 -6.25 1.70
CA GLY A 261 9.59 -6.11 0.53
C GLY A 261 8.97 -5.44 -0.69
N GLY A 262 7.92 -4.61 -0.53
CA GLY A 262 7.22 -3.97 -1.66
C GLY A 262 6.07 -4.79 -2.26
N TRP A 263 5.88 -6.02 -1.79
CA TRP A 263 4.74 -6.85 -2.16
C TRP A 263 3.46 -6.36 -1.48
N PHE A 264 2.32 -6.58 -2.13
CA PHE A 264 1.01 -6.21 -1.61
C PHE A 264 -0.09 -7.11 -2.13
N LEU A 265 -1.20 -7.15 -1.39
CA LEU A 265 -2.46 -7.71 -1.84
C LEU A 265 -3.29 -6.62 -2.52
N LEU A 266 -4.18 -7.01 -3.44
CA LEU A 266 -5.21 -6.14 -4.02
C LEU A 266 -6.58 -6.58 -3.51
N ARG A 267 -7.12 -5.90 -2.49
CA ARG A 267 -8.42 -6.20 -1.87
C ARG A 267 -9.53 -5.42 -2.56
N ASN A 268 -10.54 -6.12 -3.06
CA ASN A 268 -11.69 -5.50 -3.70
C ASN A 268 -12.52 -4.68 -2.70
N ARG A 269 -12.85 -3.43 -3.03
CA ARG A 269 -13.64 -2.53 -2.16
C ARG A 269 -15.04 -3.07 -1.88
N LEU A 270 -15.68 -3.71 -2.86
CA LEU A 270 -17.05 -4.23 -2.70
C LEU A 270 -17.08 -5.51 -1.86
N THR A 271 -16.19 -6.47 -2.14
CA THR A 271 -16.32 -7.84 -1.64
C THR A 271 -15.36 -8.17 -0.51
N GLY A 272 -14.35 -7.34 -0.26
CA GLY A 272 -13.30 -7.61 0.74
C GLY A 272 -12.35 -8.75 0.37
N LYS A 273 -12.46 -9.31 -0.84
CA LYS A 273 -11.62 -10.41 -1.32
C LYS A 273 -10.39 -9.92 -2.07
N CYS A 274 -9.33 -10.71 -2.06
CA CYS A 274 -8.06 -10.41 -2.68
C CYS A 274 -7.93 -11.04 -4.07
N LEU A 275 -7.24 -10.33 -4.95
CA LEU A 275 -6.87 -10.79 -6.28
C LEU A 275 -5.84 -11.93 -6.19
N ASP A 276 -6.14 -13.05 -6.84
CA ASP A 276 -5.45 -14.33 -6.67
C ASP A 276 -5.14 -14.97 -8.03
N ASN A 277 -3.90 -15.41 -8.26
CA ASN A 277 -3.53 -16.17 -9.46
C ASN A 277 -3.73 -17.69 -9.30
N VAL A 278 -4.41 -18.12 -8.24
CA VAL A 278 -4.75 -19.48 -7.83
C VAL A 278 -3.57 -20.45 -7.70
N GLY A 279 -2.35 -19.91 -7.52
CA GLY A 279 -1.14 -20.71 -7.37
C GLY A 279 -0.62 -21.33 -8.67
N GLU A 280 -1.21 -20.95 -9.80
CA GLU A 280 -0.82 -21.48 -11.11
C GLU A 280 0.49 -20.85 -11.59
N LEU A 281 1.41 -21.72 -12.02
CA LEU A 281 2.76 -21.35 -12.46
C LEU A 281 2.89 -21.30 -13.98
N SER A 282 1.86 -21.77 -14.70
CA SER A 282 1.84 -21.77 -16.16
C SER A 282 1.17 -20.50 -16.70
N GLY A 283 1.69 -19.99 -17.83
CA GLY A 283 1.14 -18.79 -18.47
C GLY A 283 -0.32 -18.98 -18.88
N GLY A 284 -1.17 -17.99 -18.60
CA GLY A 284 -2.60 -18.05 -18.92
C GLY A 284 -3.49 -18.48 -17.74
N ALA A 285 -2.92 -18.63 -16.54
CA ALA A 285 -3.64 -18.88 -15.30
C ALA A 285 -4.79 -17.89 -15.06
N PRO A 286 -6.03 -18.33 -14.79
CA PRO A 286 -7.15 -17.43 -14.54
C PRO A 286 -6.95 -16.66 -13.24
N ILE A 287 -7.26 -15.37 -13.26
CA ILE A 287 -7.29 -14.53 -12.07
C ILE A 287 -8.64 -14.65 -11.39
N ARG A 288 -8.60 -14.80 -10.08
CA ARG A 288 -9.77 -15.03 -9.23
C ARG A 288 -9.78 -14.10 -8.03
N VAL A 289 -10.89 -14.13 -7.30
CA VAL A 289 -10.99 -13.55 -5.97
C VAL A 289 -11.04 -14.65 -4.91
N TRP A 290 -10.35 -14.40 -3.80
CA TRP A 290 -10.35 -15.28 -2.65
C TRP A 290 -10.27 -14.47 -1.36
N SER A 291 -10.72 -15.05 -0.24
CA SER A 291 -10.45 -14.52 1.09
C SER A 291 -8.96 -14.17 1.24
N CYS A 292 -8.67 -12.97 1.72
CA CYS A 292 -7.31 -12.46 1.85
C CYS A 292 -6.55 -13.25 2.93
N GLY A 293 -5.59 -14.09 2.52
CA GLY A 293 -4.77 -14.91 3.40
C GLY A 293 -3.29 -14.53 3.43
N GLY A 294 -2.86 -13.64 2.54
CA GLY A 294 -1.44 -13.23 2.45
C GLY A 294 -0.55 -14.26 1.77
N HIS A 295 -1.11 -15.28 1.13
CA HIS A 295 -0.34 -16.30 0.44
C HIS A 295 0.39 -15.72 -0.79
N PRO A 296 1.56 -16.27 -1.20
CA PRO A 296 2.33 -15.73 -2.33
C PRO A 296 1.54 -15.60 -3.65
N ASN A 297 0.55 -16.46 -3.89
CA ASN A 297 -0.34 -16.40 -5.05
C ASN A 297 -1.31 -15.20 -5.03
N GLN A 298 -1.47 -14.55 -3.89
CA GLN A 298 -2.28 -13.33 -3.72
C GLN A 298 -1.43 -12.05 -3.72
N GLN A 299 -0.11 -12.20 -3.72
CA GLN A 299 0.82 -11.09 -3.60
C GLN A 299 1.31 -10.62 -4.96
N TRP A 300 1.25 -9.31 -5.15
CA TRP A 300 1.61 -8.60 -6.36
C TRP A 300 2.69 -7.56 -6.06
N HIS A 301 3.48 -7.21 -7.06
CA HIS A 301 4.48 -6.15 -6.99
C HIS A 301 4.44 -5.29 -8.25
N LEU A 302 4.70 -3.99 -8.12
CA LEU A 302 4.87 -3.12 -9.28
C LEU A 302 6.18 -3.45 -10.00
N ALA A 303 6.13 -3.51 -11.32
CA ALA A 303 7.28 -3.79 -12.17
C ALA A 303 7.34 -2.82 -13.35
N ARG A 304 8.55 -2.61 -13.90
CA ARG A 304 8.79 -1.82 -15.12
C ARG A 304 8.69 -2.67 -16.38
#